data_AF-A0A2N3CS61-F1
#
_entry.id   AF-A0A2N3CS61-F1
#
_cell.length_a   1.000
_cell.length_b   1.000
_cell.length_c   1.000
_cell.angle_alpha   90.00
_cell.angle_beta   90.00
_cell.angle_gamma   90.00
#
_symmetry.space_group_name_H-M   'P 1'
#
loop_
_entity.id
_entity.type
_entity.pdbx_description
1 polymer ?
#
loop_
_entity_poly.entity_id
_entity_poly.type
_entity_poly.pdbx_seq_one_letter_code
_entity_poly.pdbx_strand_id
1 'polypeptide(L)'
;IMQIARSYVPGGLAAWIVWPKPQPLARLEHTVEVPGRMDAQGREVAPLDEDAVRAALRKLKGDGIEALTISLMNAYLNGGHESRIGAIAAEELPGIPVSLSHQVLPEMQEYERTLSTVANAAVRPVVSKYVSNLRDRLTTEGFKGRLSLLRSDGGLMSSQKAEEHPVNILMSGPAGGVTGALWVAKNAGFENILTLDVGGTSTDVALIQGLEPRRQRTTEVGHLSVRASALDVKTVGAGGGSIAHVPQLTGALRVGPESAGAVPGPVAYGKGGELPTVTDANVVLGYLPEDLLGGSFELDREGAKAAVQTIADALGISLMEAARGIIDIVNENMFGALRMISVQQG
;
A
#
# COMPACT_ATOMS: atom_id res chain seq x y z
N ILE A 1 9.08 22.11 2.78
CA ILE A 1 9.38 21.09 1.74
C ILE A 1 8.17 20.22 1.35
N MET A 2 7.45 19.60 2.30
CA MET A 2 6.30 18.71 2.02
C MET A 2 5.16 19.41 1.28
N GLN A 3 4.82 20.64 1.69
CA GLN A 3 3.77 21.44 1.04
C GLN A 3 4.12 21.84 -0.40
N ILE A 4 5.41 22.08 -0.71
CA ILE A 4 5.86 22.45 -2.06
C ILE A 4 6.01 21.20 -2.93
N ALA A 5 6.45 20.06 -2.35
CA ALA A 5 6.60 18.78 -3.03
C ALA A 5 7.38 18.88 -4.36
N ARG A 6 8.45 19.69 -4.38
CA ARG A 6 9.26 19.99 -5.57
C ARG A 6 8.45 20.47 -6.80
N SER A 7 7.30 21.10 -6.56
CA SER A 7 6.35 21.50 -7.61
C SER A 7 5.84 20.31 -8.46
N TYR A 8 5.82 19.11 -7.89
CA TYR A 8 5.32 17.91 -8.56
C TYR A 8 3.83 18.03 -8.86
N VAL A 9 3.47 17.75 -10.11
CA VAL A 9 2.10 17.60 -10.60
C VAL A 9 2.04 16.30 -11.39
N PRO A 10 1.33 15.26 -10.91
CA PRO A 10 1.22 13.99 -11.62
C PRO A 10 0.34 14.14 -12.88
N GLY A 11 0.70 13.43 -13.95
CA GLY A 11 -0.10 13.34 -15.18
C GLY A 11 0.42 14.17 -16.36
N GLY A 12 -0.37 14.23 -17.44
CA GLY A 12 -0.04 14.98 -18.66
C GLY A 12 -0.25 16.49 -18.52
N LEU A 13 -0.02 17.24 -19.61
CA LEU A 13 -0.07 18.72 -19.62
C LEU A 13 -1.31 19.34 -18.96
N ALA A 14 -2.48 18.71 -19.11
CA ALA A 14 -3.73 19.22 -18.52
C ALA A 14 -3.77 19.14 -16.97
N ALA A 15 -2.97 18.27 -16.34
CA ALA A 15 -2.99 18.08 -14.90
C ALA A 15 -2.61 19.34 -14.12
N TRP A 16 -1.76 20.21 -14.68
CA TRP A 16 -1.37 21.48 -14.05
C TRP A 16 -2.54 22.45 -13.84
N ILE A 17 -3.62 22.31 -14.61
CA ILE A 17 -4.80 23.17 -14.53
C ILE A 17 -5.82 22.63 -13.53
N VAL A 18 -5.98 21.30 -13.48
CA VAL A 18 -7.11 20.66 -12.78
C VAL A 18 -6.70 19.86 -11.55
N TRP A 19 -5.42 19.60 -11.31
CA TRP A 19 -4.98 18.75 -10.20
C TRP A 19 -5.14 19.46 -8.84
N PRO A 20 -6.07 19.00 -7.98
CA PRO A 20 -6.16 19.51 -6.63
C PRO A 20 -5.03 18.89 -5.82
N LYS A 21 -4.02 19.69 -5.44
CA LYS A 21 -2.90 19.18 -4.65
C LYS A 21 -3.40 18.60 -3.32
N PRO A 22 -3.14 17.32 -3.04
CA PRO A 22 -3.60 16.70 -1.79
C PRO A 22 -2.89 17.33 -0.58
N GLN A 23 -3.58 17.30 0.56
CA GLN A 23 -2.98 17.69 1.84
C GLN A 23 -1.80 16.75 2.15
N PRO A 24 -0.61 17.28 2.50
CA PRO A 24 0.51 16.42 2.84
C PRO A 24 0.22 15.57 4.08
N LEU A 25 0.84 14.39 4.16
CA LEU A 25 0.74 13.49 5.32
C LEU A 25 1.09 14.18 6.65
N ALA A 26 2.05 15.10 6.63
CA ALA A 26 2.33 15.99 7.74
C ALA A 26 1.72 17.37 7.47
N ARG A 27 0.72 17.76 8.24
CA ARG A 27 0.05 19.07 8.12
C ARG A 27 1.05 20.20 8.37
N LEU A 28 0.88 21.31 7.65
CA LEU A 28 1.75 22.48 7.79
C LEU A 28 1.75 23.04 9.22
N GLU A 29 0.58 23.04 9.88
CA GLU A 29 0.44 23.49 11.27
C GLU A 29 1.21 22.63 12.28
N HIS A 30 1.42 21.34 11.97
CA HIS A 30 2.22 20.40 12.77
C HIS A 30 3.67 20.29 12.26
N THR A 31 4.13 21.22 11.41
CA THR A 31 5.51 21.27 10.92
C THR A 31 6.20 22.46 11.55
N VAL A 32 7.30 22.20 12.25
CA VAL A 32 8.11 23.22 12.95
C VAL A 32 9.54 23.18 12.47
N GLU A 33 10.22 24.31 12.53
CA GLU A 33 11.62 24.46 12.19
C GLU A 33 12.43 24.70 13.46
N VAL A 34 13.67 24.22 13.49
CA VAL A 34 14.61 24.42 14.60
C VAL A 34 15.93 24.97 14.06
N PRO A 35 16.60 25.91 14.77
CA PRO A 35 17.91 26.40 14.39
C PRO A 35 18.98 25.29 14.47
N GLY A 36 19.85 25.25 13.46
CA GLY A 36 20.93 24.26 13.33
C GLY A 36 21.19 23.97 11.85
N ARG A 37 22.45 23.74 11.46
CA ARG A 37 22.79 23.50 10.06
C ARG A 37 24.02 22.62 9.86
N MET A 38 23.89 21.66 8.95
CA MET A 38 24.99 20.89 8.37
C MET A 38 25.25 21.34 6.92
N ASP A 39 26.52 21.48 6.54
CA ASP A 39 26.92 21.74 5.14
C ASP A 39 26.79 20.48 4.26
N ALA A 40 27.11 20.63 2.97
CA ALA A 40 27.05 19.54 2.00
C ALA A 40 28.15 18.48 2.19
N GLN A 41 29.11 18.71 3.10
CA GLN A 41 30.14 17.76 3.51
C GLN A 41 29.81 17.11 4.87
N GLY A 42 28.64 17.40 5.45
CA GLY A 42 28.21 16.88 6.75
C GLY A 42 28.91 17.55 7.94
N ARG A 43 29.57 18.70 7.74
CA ARG A 43 30.18 19.48 8.82
C ARG A 43 29.16 20.45 9.40
N GLU A 44 29.23 20.65 10.71
CA GLU A 44 28.38 21.61 11.40
C GLU A 44 28.74 23.04 11.02
N VAL A 45 27.76 23.80 10.53
CA VAL A 45 27.86 25.21 10.17
C VAL A 45 27.29 26.09 11.27
N ALA A 46 26.17 25.65 11.86
CA ALA A 46 25.53 26.30 12.99
C ALA A 46 25.12 25.21 13.99
N PRO A 47 25.45 25.38 15.28
CA PRO A 47 25.10 24.41 16.30
C PRO A 47 23.57 24.28 16.43
N LEU A 48 23.13 23.10 16.85
CA LEU A 48 21.72 22.86 17.15
C LEU A 48 21.32 23.69 18.39
N ASP A 49 20.24 24.44 18.27
CA ASP A 49 19.64 25.15 19.40
C ASP A 49 18.68 24.20 20.15
N GLU A 50 19.16 23.61 21.24
CA GLU A 50 18.38 22.65 22.02
C GLU A 50 17.17 23.26 22.73
N ASP A 51 17.23 24.54 23.12
CA ASP A 51 16.12 25.22 23.79
C ASP A 51 14.99 25.49 22.79
N ALA A 52 15.34 25.92 21.57
CA ALA A 52 14.39 26.04 20.47
C ALA A 52 13.77 24.69 20.10
N VAL A 53 14.55 23.60 20.11
CA VAL A 53 14.04 22.24 19.92
C VAL A 53 13.02 21.87 20.99
N ARG A 54 13.31 22.08 22.29
CA ARG A 54 12.36 21.79 23.37
C ARG A 54 11.08 22.60 23.24
N ALA A 55 11.18 23.89 22.93
CA ALA A 55 10.02 24.75 22.70
C ALA A 55 9.16 24.25 21.53
N ALA A 56 9.78 23.87 20.41
CA ALA A 56 9.09 23.34 19.25
C ALA A 56 8.39 22.00 19.54
N LEU A 57 9.04 21.09 20.27
CA LEU A 57 8.46 19.81 20.68
C LEU A 57 7.27 19.98 21.63
N ARG A 58 7.35 20.91 22.59
CA ARG A 58 6.24 21.24 23.50
C ARG A 58 5.04 21.82 22.75
N LYS A 59 5.27 22.62 21.70
CA LYS A 59 4.21 23.09 20.82
C LYS A 59 3.50 21.92 20.14
N LEU A 60 4.27 21.04 19.48
CA LEU A 60 3.70 19.86 18.82
C LEU A 60 2.95 18.93 19.79
N LYS A 61 3.43 18.82 21.04
CA LYS A 61 2.72 18.11 22.12
C LYS A 61 1.33 18.69 22.37
N GLY A 62 1.22 20.01 22.42
CA GLY A 62 -0.05 20.72 22.61
C GLY A 62 -1.04 20.48 21.47
N ASP A 63 -0.52 20.23 20.26
CA ASP A 63 -1.32 19.93 19.06
C ASP A 63 -1.74 18.45 18.95
N GLY A 64 -1.30 17.60 19.88
CA GLY A 64 -1.77 16.20 19.98
C GLY A 64 -1.21 15.25 18.92
N ILE A 65 0.04 15.45 18.48
CA ILE A 65 0.66 14.53 17.51
C ILE A 65 0.80 13.11 18.06
N GLU A 66 0.60 12.10 17.21
CA GLU A 66 0.72 10.68 17.57
C GLU A 66 2.06 10.06 17.17
N ALA A 67 2.81 10.73 16.31
CA ALA A 67 4.14 10.32 15.84
C ALA A 67 4.97 11.54 15.43
N LEU A 68 6.29 11.47 15.59
CA LEU A 68 7.22 12.54 15.23
C LEU A 68 8.15 12.10 14.08
N THR A 69 8.30 12.97 13.08
CA THR A 69 9.34 12.85 12.05
C THR A 69 10.38 13.94 12.26
N ILE A 70 11.65 13.55 12.22
CA ILE A 70 12.78 14.48 12.26
C ILE A 70 13.51 14.33 10.92
N SER A 71 13.52 15.41 10.12
CA SER A 71 14.17 15.44 8.81
C SER A 71 14.92 16.75 8.61
N LEU A 72 16.24 16.70 8.74
CA LEU A 72 17.14 17.84 8.56
C LEU A 72 17.88 17.76 7.23
N MET A 73 18.31 18.93 6.75
CA MET A 73 19.16 19.03 5.57
C MET A 73 20.51 18.32 5.82
N ASN A 74 20.97 17.54 4.85
CA ASN A 74 22.23 16.78 4.90
C ASN A 74 22.34 15.75 6.04
N ALA A 75 21.24 15.39 6.71
CA ALA A 75 21.24 14.37 7.76
C ALA A 75 21.70 12.99 7.27
N TYR A 76 21.52 12.69 5.97
CA TYR A 76 22.01 11.46 5.35
C TYR A 76 23.54 11.33 5.36
N LEU A 77 24.28 12.45 5.46
CA LEU A 77 25.74 12.45 5.64
C LEU A 77 26.12 12.46 7.11
N ASN A 78 25.42 13.27 7.91
CA ASN A 78 25.66 13.40 9.34
C ASN A 78 24.33 13.54 10.10
N GLY A 79 23.88 12.44 10.70
CA GLY A 79 22.64 12.36 11.49
C GLY A 79 22.77 12.90 12.92
N GLY A 80 23.87 13.56 13.28
CA GLY A 80 24.16 14.00 14.65
C GLY A 80 23.08 14.91 15.25
N HIS A 81 22.65 15.94 14.51
CA HIS A 81 21.55 16.81 14.95
C HIS A 81 20.23 16.05 15.07
N GLU A 82 19.88 15.20 14.12
CA GLU A 82 18.64 14.41 14.21
C GLU A 82 18.66 13.47 15.41
N SER A 83 19.80 12.83 15.69
CA SER A 83 19.98 11.94 16.84
C SER A 83 19.83 12.70 18.15
N ARG A 84 20.38 13.92 18.22
CA ARG A 84 20.24 14.79 19.39
C ARG A 84 18.81 15.25 19.61
N ILE A 85 18.11 15.68 18.55
CA ILE A 85 16.69 16.02 18.63
C ILE A 85 15.87 14.79 19.05
N GLY A 86 16.20 13.60 18.54
CA GLY A 86 15.55 12.35 18.94
C GLY A 86 15.67 12.05 20.43
N ALA A 87 16.85 12.29 21.02
CA ALA A 87 17.06 12.17 22.46
C ALA A 87 16.22 13.17 23.26
N ILE A 88 16.18 14.44 22.82
CA ILE A 88 15.35 15.48 23.46
C ILE A 88 13.85 15.15 23.32
N ALA A 89 13.43 14.62 22.16
CA ALA A 89 12.06 14.19 21.92
C ALA A 89 11.63 13.04 22.84
N ALA A 90 12.53 12.11 23.17
CA ALA A 90 12.24 11.06 24.14
C ALA A 90 11.94 11.61 25.55
N GLU A 91 12.53 12.75 25.92
CA GLU A 91 12.26 13.45 27.18
C GLU A 91 10.95 14.26 27.14
N GLU A 92 10.73 15.04 26.08
CA GLU A 92 9.59 15.99 25.99
C GLU A 92 8.27 15.31 25.57
N LEU A 93 8.37 14.25 24.75
CA LEU A 93 7.26 13.51 24.14
C LEU A 93 7.30 12.01 24.48
N PRO A 94 7.27 11.63 25.78
CA PRO A 94 7.34 10.23 26.17
C PRO A 94 6.16 9.44 25.58
N GLY A 95 6.46 8.30 24.96
CA GLY A 95 5.47 7.43 24.31
C GLY A 95 5.16 7.77 22.85
N ILE A 96 5.63 8.92 22.33
CA ILE A 96 5.46 9.26 20.91
C ILE A 96 6.60 8.63 20.10
N PRO A 97 6.31 7.76 19.11
CA PRO A 97 7.33 7.17 18.26
C PRO A 97 8.03 8.24 17.40
N VAL A 98 9.37 8.22 17.40
CA VAL A 98 10.21 9.17 16.66
C VAL A 98 10.92 8.49 15.50
N SER A 99 10.70 8.98 14.28
CA SER A 99 11.40 8.51 13.06
C SER A 99 12.46 9.53 12.64
N LEU A 100 13.71 9.09 12.54
CA LEU A 100 14.85 9.91 12.13
C LEU A 100 15.14 9.66 10.65
N SER A 101 15.19 10.72 9.84
CA SER A 101 15.29 10.58 8.39
C SER A 101 16.59 9.92 7.95
N HIS A 102 17.70 10.16 8.64
CA HIS A 102 18.98 9.50 8.37
C HIS A 102 19.00 8.00 8.70
N GLN A 103 18.03 7.49 9.49
CA GLN A 103 17.91 6.06 9.78
C GLN A 103 16.89 5.39 8.87
N VAL A 104 15.81 6.09 8.52
CA VAL A 104 14.76 5.57 7.65
C VAL A 104 15.22 5.52 6.20
N LEU A 105 15.80 6.61 5.68
CA LEU A 105 16.29 6.70 4.31
C LEU A 105 17.56 7.57 4.25
N PRO A 106 18.77 7.02 4.47
CA PRO A 106 20.04 7.74 4.40
C PRO A 106 20.46 8.07 2.96
N GLU A 107 19.57 8.74 2.21
CA GLU A 107 19.81 9.14 0.82
C GLU A 107 19.73 10.67 0.66
N MET A 108 20.46 11.17 -0.35
CA MET A 108 20.35 12.55 -0.81
C MET A 108 18.93 12.82 -1.35
N GLN A 109 18.50 14.08 -1.38
CA GLN A 109 17.14 14.58 -1.70
C GLN A 109 16.21 14.67 -0.49
N GLU A 110 15.94 15.90 -0.06
CA GLU A 110 15.19 16.21 1.15
C GLU A 110 13.71 15.89 1.04
N TYR A 111 13.09 16.04 -0.13
CA TYR A 111 11.65 15.79 -0.28
C TYR A 111 11.34 14.31 -0.16
N GLU A 112 11.99 13.47 -0.96
CA GLU A 112 11.80 12.02 -1.00
C GLU A 112 12.16 11.38 0.35
N ARG A 113 13.28 11.79 0.95
CA ARG A 113 13.68 11.36 2.30
C ARG A 113 12.65 11.76 3.36
N THR A 114 12.19 13.01 3.35
CA THR A 114 11.17 13.46 4.30
C THR A 114 9.86 12.74 4.10
N LEU A 115 9.40 12.58 2.85
CA LEU A 115 8.16 11.88 2.53
C LEU A 115 8.20 10.43 3.02
N SER A 116 9.27 9.68 2.75
CA SER A 116 9.42 8.31 3.26
C SER A 116 9.45 8.25 4.78
N THR A 117 10.12 9.21 5.44
CA THR A 117 10.20 9.26 6.90
C THR A 117 8.85 9.61 7.53
N VAL A 118 8.09 10.53 6.92
CA VAL A 118 6.72 10.86 7.32
C VAL A 118 5.79 9.68 7.11
N ALA A 119 5.88 8.99 5.97
CA ALA A 119 5.10 7.78 5.70
C ALA A 119 5.40 6.69 6.74
N ASN A 120 6.67 6.50 7.09
CA ASN A 120 7.09 5.61 8.16
C ASN A 120 6.46 5.99 9.50
N ALA A 121 6.56 7.26 9.90
CA ALA A 121 6.00 7.75 11.16
C ALA A 121 4.47 7.63 11.22
N ALA A 122 3.77 7.91 10.13
CA ALA A 122 2.31 7.92 10.08
C ALA A 122 1.70 6.53 10.38
N VAL A 123 2.32 5.45 9.91
CA VAL A 123 1.80 4.09 10.14
C VAL A 123 2.38 3.43 11.39
N ARG A 124 3.44 4.00 11.97
CA ARG A 124 4.17 3.41 13.09
C ARG A 124 3.31 3.14 14.33
N PRO A 125 2.43 4.05 14.82
CA PRO A 125 1.58 3.75 15.97
C PRO A 125 0.72 2.49 15.79
N VAL A 126 0.15 2.33 14.59
CA VAL A 126 -0.74 1.19 14.26
C VAL A 126 0.06 -0.10 14.13
N VAL A 127 1.15 -0.08 13.35
CA VAL A 127 1.99 -1.27 13.14
C VAL A 127 2.67 -1.70 14.43
N SER A 128 3.21 -0.76 15.22
CA SER A 128 3.85 -1.06 16.49
C SER A 128 2.90 -1.77 17.44
N LYS A 129 1.68 -1.24 17.62
CA LYS A 129 0.66 -1.86 18.47
C LYS A 129 0.28 -3.27 18.00
N TYR A 130 0.09 -3.46 16.70
CA TYR A 130 -0.28 -4.77 16.16
C TYR A 130 0.84 -5.80 16.35
N VAL A 131 2.06 -5.45 15.96
CA VAL A 131 3.21 -6.36 16.00
C VAL A 131 3.62 -6.69 17.44
N SER A 132 3.59 -5.72 18.35
CA SER A 132 3.87 -5.96 19.77
C SER A 132 2.83 -6.89 20.37
N ASN A 133 1.54 -6.64 20.16
CA ASN A 133 0.46 -7.48 20.67
C ASN A 133 0.58 -8.93 20.17
N LEU A 134 0.89 -9.12 18.87
CA LEU A 134 1.11 -10.45 18.31
C LEU A 134 2.32 -11.14 18.96
N ARG A 135 3.45 -10.45 19.09
CA ARG A 135 4.67 -10.98 19.73
C ARG A 135 4.40 -11.37 21.18
N ASP A 136 3.74 -10.52 21.93
CA ASP A 136 3.51 -10.72 23.37
C ASP A 136 2.50 -11.86 23.57
N ARG A 137 1.50 -11.99 22.69
CA ARG A 137 0.56 -13.10 22.72
C ARG A 137 1.24 -14.44 22.42
N LEU A 138 2.05 -14.51 21.37
CA LEU A 138 2.82 -15.71 21.02
C LEU A 138 3.73 -16.13 22.19
N THR A 139 4.40 -15.15 22.81
CA THR A 139 5.27 -15.39 23.97
C THR A 139 4.46 -15.94 25.15
N THR A 140 3.30 -15.34 25.44
CA THR A 140 2.40 -15.79 26.51
C THR A 140 1.89 -17.21 26.29
N GLU A 141 1.65 -17.60 25.02
CA GLU A 141 1.23 -18.95 24.64
C GLU A 141 2.38 -19.97 24.58
N GLY A 142 3.59 -19.58 24.97
CA GLY A 142 4.76 -20.45 25.06
C GLY A 142 5.49 -20.69 23.74
N PHE A 143 5.25 -19.87 22.72
CA PHE A 143 5.98 -19.93 21.46
C PHE A 143 7.47 -19.60 21.67
N LYS A 144 8.35 -20.53 21.27
CA LYS A 144 9.82 -20.39 21.41
C LYS A 144 10.52 -19.95 20.11
N GLY A 145 9.78 -19.77 19.03
CA GLY A 145 10.33 -19.38 17.74
C GLY A 145 10.57 -17.87 17.62
N ARG A 146 11.08 -17.45 16.47
CA ARG A 146 11.24 -16.03 16.14
C ARG A 146 10.11 -15.58 15.24
N LEU A 147 9.37 -14.55 15.65
CA LEU A 147 8.41 -13.87 14.79
C LEU A 147 9.17 -13.06 13.73
N SER A 148 9.03 -13.47 12.47
CA SER A 148 9.60 -12.78 11.30
C SER A 148 8.48 -12.22 10.46
N LEU A 149 8.59 -10.95 10.05
CA LEU A 149 7.66 -10.31 9.14
C LEU A 149 8.26 -10.24 7.75
N LEU A 150 7.40 -10.45 6.76
CA LEU A 150 7.75 -10.34 5.35
C LEU A 150 7.93 -8.87 4.96
N ARG A 151 9.01 -8.59 4.24
CA ARG A 151 9.32 -7.26 3.70
C ARG A 151 8.80 -7.13 2.27
N SER A 152 8.65 -5.89 1.83
CA SER A 152 8.27 -5.54 0.46
C SER A 152 9.25 -6.05 -0.61
N ASP A 153 10.51 -6.28 -0.25
CA ASP A 153 11.56 -6.80 -1.14
C ASP A 153 11.64 -8.34 -1.19
N GLY A 154 10.67 -9.03 -0.57
CA GLY A 154 10.60 -10.49 -0.50
C GLY A 154 11.45 -11.11 0.61
N GLY A 155 12.23 -10.30 1.35
CA GLY A 155 13.01 -10.73 2.50
C GLY A 155 12.20 -10.80 3.80
N LEU A 156 12.87 -11.15 4.90
CA LEU A 156 12.28 -11.17 6.24
C LEU A 156 12.93 -10.13 7.17
N MET A 157 12.18 -9.62 8.13
CA MET A 157 12.68 -8.76 9.21
C MET A 157 12.14 -9.19 10.58
N SER A 158 12.80 -8.76 11.66
CA SER A 158 12.29 -8.97 13.02
C SER A 158 11.06 -8.11 13.31
N SER A 159 10.27 -8.50 14.31
CA SER A 159 9.18 -7.69 14.84
C SER A 159 9.63 -6.30 15.23
N GLN A 160 10.73 -6.16 15.97
CA GLN A 160 11.26 -4.86 16.39
C GLN A 160 11.58 -3.95 15.20
N LYS A 161 12.17 -4.50 14.13
CA LYS A 161 12.47 -3.72 12.93
C LYS A 161 11.22 -3.32 12.15
N ALA A 162 10.17 -4.14 12.15
CA ALA A 162 8.89 -3.76 11.57
C ALA A 162 8.20 -2.63 12.36
N GLU A 163 8.37 -2.61 13.68
CA GLU A 163 7.87 -1.52 14.55
C GLU A 163 8.67 -0.22 14.34
N GLU A 164 9.97 -0.28 14.06
CA GLU A 164 10.81 0.89 13.80
C GLU A 164 10.66 1.43 12.38
N HIS A 165 10.59 0.53 11.39
CA HIS A 165 10.62 0.83 9.96
C HIS A 165 9.45 0.19 9.19
N PRO A 166 8.18 0.47 9.56
CA PRO A 166 7.01 -0.10 8.89
C PRO A 166 6.90 0.25 7.40
N VAL A 167 7.61 1.28 6.93
CA VAL A 167 7.66 1.61 5.49
C VAL A 167 8.20 0.45 4.63
N ASN A 168 9.01 -0.44 5.21
CA ASN A 168 9.62 -1.58 4.53
C ASN A 168 8.72 -2.83 4.45
N ILE A 169 7.48 -2.75 4.97
CA ILE A 169 6.45 -3.80 4.85
C ILE A 169 5.24 -3.36 4.01
N LEU A 170 5.31 -2.18 3.38
CA LEU A 170 4.31 -1.69 2.43
C LEU A 170 4.23 -2.63 1.22
N MET A 171 3.06 -3.21 0.91
CA MET A 171 2.93 -4.21 -0.16
C MET A 171 3.76 -5.49 0.09
N SER A 172 3.95 -5.88 1.36
CA SER A 172 4.65 -7.14 1.69
C SER A 172 3.89 -8.39 1.25
N GLY A 173 2.55 -8.39 1.27
CA GLY A 173 1.72 -9.52 0.85
C GLY A 173 2.02 -10.02 -0.58
N PRO A 174 1.88 -9.16 -1.61
CA PRO A 174 2.20 -9.53 -2.99
C PRO A 174 3.66 -9.95 -3.18
N ALA A 175 4.60 -9.33 -2.45
CA ALA A 175 6.00 -9.75 -2.47
C ALA A 175 6.18 -11.19 -1.96
N GLY A 176 5.35 -11.62 -1.01
CA GLY A 176 5.33 -13.00 -0.50
C GLY A 176 4.81 -13.99 -1.52
N GLY A 177 3.76 -13.61 -2.25
CA GLY A 177 3.26 -14.39 -3.39
C GLY A 177 4.36 -14.62 -4.44
N VAL A 178 5.11 -13.56 -4.77
CA VAL A 178 6.26 -13.66 -5.68
C VAL A 178 7.36 -14.57 -5.11
N THR A 179 7.76 -14.41 -3.85
CA THR A 179 8.78 -15.25 -3.22
C THR A 179 8.35 -16.73 -3.19
N GLY A 180 7.07 -17.01 -2.93
CA GLY A 180 6.52 -18.36 -3.00
C GLY A 180 6.52 -18.92 -4.41
N ALA A 181 6.06 -18.14 -5.39
CA ALA A 181 6.05 -18.54 -6.81
C ALA A 181 7.46 -18.84 -7.33
N LEU A 182 8.46 -18.04 -6.94
CA LEU A 182 9.88 -18.29 -7.24
C LEU A 182 10.36 -19.63 -6.70
N TRP A 183 10.00 -19.95 -5.45
CA TRP A 183 10.34 -21.24 -4.86
C TRP A 183 9.71 -22.40 -5.64
N VAL A 184 8.42 -22.29 -6.00
CA VAL A 184 7.73 -23.32 -6.79
C VAL A 184 8.36 -23.46 -8.17
N ALA A 185 8.57 -22.36 -8.89
CA ALA A 185 9.12 -22.35 -10.25
C ALA A 185 10.51 -22.97 -10.31
N LYS A 186 11.39 -22.61 -9.36
CA LYS A 186 12.73 -23.19 -9.25
C LYS A 186 12.68 -24.71 -9.07
N ASN A 187 11.79 -25.22 -8.21
CA ASN A 187 11.66 -26.65 -7.97
C ASN A 187 10.97 -27.39 -9.14
N ALA A 188 10.15 -26.69 -9.93
CA ALA A 188 9.49 -27.22 -11.11
C ALA A 188 10.35 -27.10 -12.40
N GLY A 189 11.51 -26.44 -12.35
CA GLY A 189 12.40 -26.26 -13.51
C GLY A 189 11.97 -25.13 -14.47
N PHE A 190 11.16 -24.18 -14.02
CA PHE A 190 10.79 -23.00 -14.80
C PHE A 190 11.63 -21.79 -14.38
N GLU A 191 12.35 -21.21 -15.33
CA GLU A 191 13.19 -20.04 -15.06
C GLU A 191 12.48 -18.70 -15.28
N ASN A 192 11.51 -18.67 -16.18
CA ASN A 192 10.75 -17.48 -16.54
C ASN A 192 9.28 -17.70 -16.21
N ILE A 193 8.71 -16.85 -15.35
CA ILE A 193 7.32 -16.97 -14.90
C ILE A 193 6.61 -15.62 -14.87
N LEU A 194 5.30 -15.66 -15.08
CA LEU A 194 4.38 -14.57 -14.77
C LEU A 194 3.53 -15.01 -13.59
N THR A 195 3.50 -14.23 -12.53
CA THR A 195 2.56 -14.45 -11.42
C THR A 195 1.23 -13.77 -11.72
N LEU A 196 0.14 -14.40 -11.29
CA LEU A 196 -1.21 -13.85 -11.36
C LEU A 196 -1.94 -14.22 -10.07
N ASP A 197 -2.05 -13.27 -9.15
CA ASP A 197 -2.78 -13.42 -7.89
C ASP A 197 -4.05 -12.56 -7.94
N VAL A 198 -5.22 -13.20 -8.04
CA VAL A 198 -6.52 -12.52 -8.15
C VAL A 198 -7.24 -12.58 -6.81
N GLY A 199 -7.33 -11.44 -6.14
CA GLY A 199 -8.05 -11.29 -4.88
C GLY A 199 -9.48 -10.78 -5.05
N GLY A 200 -10.10 -10.41 -3.93
CA GLY A 200 -11.43 -9.79 -3.91
C GLY A 200 -11.44 -8.34 -4.40
N THR A 201 -10.33 -7.62 -4.38
CA THR A 201 -10.30 -6.19 -4.73
C THR A 201 -9.40 -5.91 -5.92
N SER A 202 -8.33 -6.67 -6.05
CA SER A 202 -7.25 -6.40 -6.99
C SER A 202 -6.63 -7.68 -7.50
N THR A 203 -5.86 -7.51 -8.58
CA THR A 203 -5.01 -8.53 -9.17
C THR A 203 -3.57 -8.07 -9.12
N ASP A 204 -2.69 -8.90 -8.57
CA ASP A 204 -1.26 -8.65 -8.45
C ASP A 204 -0.47 -9.52 -9.44
N VAL A 205 0.36 -8.87 -10.25
CA VAL A 205 1.11 -9.50 -11.34
C VAL A 205 2.57 -9.09 -11.30
N ALA A 206 3.46 -10.05 -11.55
CA ALA A 206 4.90 -9.83 -11.62
C ALA A 206 5.51 -10.69 -12.73
N LEU A 207 6.46 -10.10 -13.47
CA LEU A 207 7.30 -10.81 -14.42
C LEU A 207 8.64 -11.14 -13.76
N ILE A 208 9.02 -12.41 -13.85
CA ILE A 208 10.27 -12.93 -13.30
C ILE A 208 10.99 -13.62 -14.45
N GLN A 209 12.24 -13.20 -14.69
CA GLN A 209 13.10 -13.76 -15.73
C GLN A 209 14.36 -14.34 -15.09
N GLY A 210 14.76 -15.54 -15.49
CA GLY A 210 15.93 -16.22 -14.94
C GLY A 210 15.89 -16.41 -13.42
N LEU A 211 14.70 -16.61 -12.83
CA LEU A 211 14.46 -16.67 -11.38
C LEU A 211 14.90 -15.42 -10.59
N GLU A 212 15.09 -14.28 -11.27
CA GLU A 212 15.48 -13.02 -10.64
C GLU A 212 14.31 -12.03 -10.67
N PRO A 213 13.59 -11.83 -9.54
CA PRO A 213 12.52 -10.85 -9.49
C PRO A 213 13.09 -9.44 -9.59
N ARG A 214 12.45 -8.60 -10.41
CA ARG A 214 12.81 -7.19 -10.52
C ARG A 214 12.51 -6.47 -9.20
N ARG A 215 13.40 -5.57 -8.82
CA ARG A 215 13.24 -4.70 -7.64
C ARG A 215 13.04 -3.27 -8.10
N GLN A 216 12.16 -2.55 -7.41
CA GLN A 216 11.96 -1.12 -7.53
C GLN A 216 12.38 -0.42 -6.23
N ARG A 217 12.85 0.83 -6.36
CA ARG A 217 13.29 1.65 -5.21
C ARG A 217 12.19 2.56 -4.66
N THR A 218 11.04 2.56 -5.30
CA THR A 218 9.88 3.39 -4.97
C THR A 218 8.65 2.52 -4.96
N THR A 219 7.80 2.74 -3.97
CA THR A 219 6.47 2.13 -3.86
C THR A 219 5.45 3.26 -3.93
N GLU A 220 4.54 3.15 -4.90
CA GLU A 220 3.43 4.09 -5.05
C GLU A 220 2.30 3.70 -4.07
N VAL A 221 1.90 4.64 -3.21
CA VAL A 221 0.78 4.49 -2.28
C VAL A 221 -0.18 5.66 -2.50
N GLY A 222 -1.27 5.40 -3.23
CA GLY A 222 -2.16 6.46 -3.70
C GLY A 222 -1.41 7.42 -4.62
N HIS A 223 -1.25 8.68 -4.19
CA HIS A 223 -0.53 9.72 -4.94
C HIS A 223 0.91 9.95 -4.44
N LEU A 224 1.38 9.14 -3.49
CA LEU A 224 2.69 9.29 -2.85
C LEU A 224 3.68 8.28 -3.42
N SER A 225 4.84 8.77 -3.84
CA SER A 225 5.99 7.93 -4.23
C SER A 225 6.95 7.80 -3.05
N VAL A 226 6.80 6.72 -2.28
CA VAL A 226 7.61 6.46 -1.09
C VAL A 226 8.87 5.71 -1.51
N ARG A 227 10.05 6.19 -1.12
CA ARG A 227 11.31 5.45 -1.29
C ARG A 227 11.37 4.30 -0.29
N ALA A 228 10.93 3.14 -0.72
CA ALA A 228 11.05 1.86 -0.03
C ALA A 228 11.37 0.80 -1.08
N SER A 229 12.33 -0.08 -0.80
CA SER A 229 12.67 -1.17 -1.73
C SER A 229 11.54 -2.19 -1.75
N ALA A 230 11.04 -2.50 -2.94
CA ALA A 230 9.98 -3.50 -3.13
C ALA A 230 10.24 -4.37 -4.35
N LEU A 231 9.62 -5.54 -4.40
CA LEU A 231 9.51 -6.29 -5.65
C LEU A 231 8.61 -5.52 -6.63
N ASP A 232 8.94 -5.58 -7.91
CA ASP A 232 8.16 -4.92 -8.97
C ASP A 232 6.91 -5.75 -9.28
N VAL A 233 5.92 -5.58 -8.40
CA VAL A 233 4.57 -6.10 -8.56
C VAL A 233 3.68 -4.96 -9.05
N LYS A 234 2.88 -5.21 -10.08
CA LYS A 234 1.81 -4.29 -10.47
C LYS A 234 0.48 -4.81 -9.96
N THR A 235 -0.25 -3.91 -9.31
CA THR A 235 -1.60 -4.14 -8.85
C THR A 235 -2.58 -3.49 -9.81
N VAL A 236 -3.57 -4.24 -10.27
CA VAL A 236 -4.70 -3.72 -11.06
C VAL A 236 -5.97 -3.86 -10.26
N GLY A 237 -6.83 -2.83 -10.32
CA GLY A 237 -8.14 -2.80 -9.67
C GLY A 237 -9.17 -3.69 -10.37
N ALA A 238 -8.87 -4.99 -10.42
CA ALA A 238 -9.68 -6.03 -11.01
C ALA A 238 -9.62 -7.24 -10.07
N GLY A 239 -10.76 -7.63 -9.51
CA GLY A 239 -10.87 -8.76 -8.59
C GLY A 239 -12.31 -9.23 -8.46
N GLY A 240 -12.56 -10.19 -7.58
CA GLY A 240 -13.91 -10.76 -7.41
C GLY A 240 -14.98 -9.75 -6.99
N GLY A 241 -14.63 -8.76 -6.19
CA GLY A 241 -15.51 -7.70 -5.72
C GLY A 241 -15.62 -6.49 -6.66
N SER A 242 -14.93 -6.49 -7.81
CA SER A 242 -15.04 -5.37 -8.76
C SER A 242 -16.49 -5.19 -9.20
N ILE A 243 -16.99 -3.97 -9.06
CA ILE A 243 -18.40 -3.64 -9.29
C ILE A 243 -18.66 -3.48 -10.78
N ALA A 244 -19.68 -4.17 -11.28
CA ALA A 244 -20.20 -4.01 -12.62
C ALA A 244 -21.26 -2.90 -12.64
N HIS A 245 -21.22 -2.04 -13.65
CA HIS A 245 -22.22 -1.00 -13.83
C HIS A 245 -22.33 -0.56 -15.30
N VAL A 246 -23.46 0.07 -15.65
CA VAL A 246 -23.70 0.63 -16.98
C VAL A 246 -23.96 2.13 -16.83
N PRO A 247 -22.97 3.00 -17.05
CA PRO A 247 -23.17 4.44 -16.93
C PRO A 247 -24.19 4.93 -17.97
N GLN A 248 -25.22 5.65 -17.51
CA GLN A 248 -26.30 6.18 -18.34
C GLN A 248 -25.80 6.99 -19.54
N LEU A 249 -24.70 7.74 -19.38
CA LEU A 249 -24.12 8.56 -20.44
C LEU A 249 -23.53 7.74 -21.58
N THR A 250 -22.95 6.57 -21.27
CA THR A 250 -22.21 5.77 -22.26
C THR A 250 -22.99 4.57 -22.76
N GLY A 251 -23.93 4.04 -21.95
CA GLY A 251 -24.64 2.79 -22.22
C GLY A 251 -23.74 1.55 -22.30
N ALA A 252 -22.45 1.67 -21.97
CA ALA A 252 -21.47 0.60 -22.09
C ALA A 252 -21.18 -0.04 -20.73
N LEU A 253 -21.11 -1.37 -20.69
CA LEU A 253 -20.73 -2.10 -19.48
C LEU A 253 -19.32 -1.71 -19.02
N ARG A 254 -19.18 -1.45 -17.72
CA ARG A 254 -17.92 -1.20 -17.02
C ARG A 254 -17.82 -2.15 -15.83
N VAL A 255 -16.60 -2.57 -15.51
CA VAL A 255 -16.29 -3.40 -14.35
C VAL A 255 -15.08 -2.82 -13.64
N GLY A 256 -15.25 -2.45 -12.37
CA GLY A 256 -14.29 -1.66 -11.62
C GLY A 256 -14.18 -0.20 -12.12
N PRO A 257 -13.22 0.57 -11.58
CA PRO A 257 -12.21 0.15 -10.60
C PRO A 257 -12.76 0.03 -9.16
N GLU A 258 -13.98 0.49 -8.89
CA GLU A 258 -14.60 0.34 -7.58
C GLU A 258 -14.79 -1.14 -7.21
N SER A 259 -14.61 -1.45 -5.93
CA SER A 259 -14.80 -2.79 -5.38
C SER A 259 -15.76 -2.76 -4.20
N ALA A 260 -16.59 -3.79 -4.08
CA ALA A 260 -17.46 -4.03 -2.93
C ALA A 260 -16.68 -4.47 -1.67
N GLY A 261 -15.38 -4.76 -1.80
CA GLY A 261 -14.52 -5.21 -0.71
C GLY A 261 -14.99 -6.53 -0.09
N ALA A 262 -14.71 -6.72 1.21
CA ALA A 262 -15.19 -7.88 1.97
C ALA A 262 -16.50 -7.61 2.73
N VAL A 263 -16.76 -6.32 3.07
CA VAL A 263 -17.98 -5.84 3.74
C VAL A 263 -18.33 -4.48 3.09
N PRO A 264 -19.52 -4.33 2.46
CA PRO A 264 -20.59 -5.32 2.39
C PRO A 264 -20.30 -6.52 1.48
N GLY A 265 -19.31 -6.39 0.57
CA GLY A 265 -18.89 -7.46 -0.34
C GLY A 265 -19.87 -7.74 -1.49
N PRO A 266 -19.56 -8.74 -2.34
CA PRO A 266 -20.49 -9.29 -3.33
C PRO A 266 -21.87 -9.60 -2.76
N VAL A 267 -22.91 -9.47 -3.59
CA VAL A 267 -24.29 -9.79 -3.19
C VAL A 267 -24.40 -11.26 -2.78
N ALA A 268 -23.71 -12.13 -3.51
CA ALA A 268 -23.58 -13.56 -3.24
C ALA A 268 -23.07 -13.89 -1.83
N TYR A 269 -22.44 -12.95 -1.12
CA TYR A 269 -21.96 -13.18 0.25
C TYR A 269 -23.05 -13.01 1.30
N GLY A 270 -24.23 -12.46 0.95
CA GLY A 270 -25.35 -12.28 1.89
C GLY A 270 -25.08 -11.31 3.04
N LYS A 271 -24.11 -10.40 2.89
CA LYS A 271 -23.66 -9.46 3.94
C LYS A 271 -24.12 -8.01 3.73
N GLY A 272 -25.20 -7.81 2.98
CA GLY A 272 -25.77 -6.50 2.67
C GLY A 272 -25.15 -5.82 1.44
N GLY A 273 -24.44 -6.57 0.59
CA GLY A 273 -24.06 -6.09 -0.73
C GLY A 273 -25.29 -5.96 -1.63
N GLU A 274 -25.35 -4.90 -2.43
CA GLU A 274 -26.49 -4.62 -3.32
C GLU A 274 -26.09 -4.45 -4.79
N LEU A 275 -24.81 -4.19 -5.07
CA LEU A 275 -24.31 -3.92 -6.41
C LEU A 275 -23.71 -5.19 -7.03
N PRO A 276 -23.94 -5.45 -8.33
CA PRO A 276 -23.40 -6.63 -8.99
C PRO A 276 -21.88 -6.59 -9.08
N THR A 277 -21.24 -7.72 -8.81
CA THR A 277 -19.78 -7.88 -8.85
C THR A 277 -19.34 -9.02 -9.75
N VAL A 278 -18.02 -9.14 -9.96
CA VAL A 278 -17.39 -10.27 -10.66
C VAL A 278 -17.69 -11.60 -9.98
N THR A 279 -17.72 -11.66 -8.65
CA THR A 279 -18.10 -12.85 -7.89
C THR A 279 -19.55 -13.23 -8.15
N ASP A 280 -20.48 -12.26 -8.21
CA ASP A 280 -21.89 -12.53 -8.53
C ASP A 280 -22.03 -13.13 -9.95
N ALA A 281 -21.28 -12.60 -10.92
CA ALA A 281 -21.23 -13.15 -12.27
C ALA A 281 -20.67 -14.59 -12.29
N ASN A 282 -19.61 -14.88 -11.52
CA ASN A 282 -19.08 -16.24 -11.38
C ASN A 282 -20.11 -17.20 -10.75
N VAL A 283 -20.93 -16.74 -9.81
CA VAL A 283 -22.02 -17.53 -9.21
C VAL A 283 -23.11 -17.82 -10.24
N VAL A 284 -23.54 -16.80 -11.00
CA VAL A 284 -24.56 -16.93 -12.05
C VAL A 284 -24.13 -17.90 -13.16
N LEU A 285 -22.86 -17.82 -13.58
CA LEU A 285 -22.29 -18.73 -14.59
C LEU A 285 -22.04 -20.15 -14.07
N GLY A 286 -22.12 -20.37 -12.75
CA GLY A 286 -21.84 -21.65 -12.12
C GLY A 286 -20.35 -22.00 -12.01
N TYR A 287 -19.46 -21.01 -12.09
CA TYR A 287 -18.02 -21.22 -11.90
C TYR A 287 -17.65 -21.42 -10.43
N LEU A 288 -18.44 -20.85 -9.52
CA LEU A 288 -18.34 -21.10 -8.09
C LEU A 288 -19.33 -22.18 -7.65
N PRO A 289 -18.95 -23.05 -6.69
CA PRO A 289 -19.85 -24.03 -6.08
C PRO A 289 -20.98 -23.35 -5.29
N GLU A 290 -21.89 -24.12 -4.69
CA GLU A 290 -22.99 -23.59 -3.86
C GLU A 290 -22.49 -23.03 -2.52
N ASP A 291 -21.48 -23.68 -1.94
CA ASP A 291 -20.83 -23.29 -0.71
C ASP A 291 -19.31 -23.17 -0.87
N LEU A 292 -18.72 -22.28 -0.08
CA LEU A 292 -17.27 -22.07 0.04
C LEU A 292 -16.79 -22.51 1.43
N LEU A 293 -15.47 -22.60 1.60
CA LEU A 293 -14.83 -22.89 2.88
C LEU A 293 -15.33 -24.20 3.53
N GLY A 294 -15.58 -25.21 2.70
CA GLY A 294 -16.04 -26.54 3.12
C GLY A 294 -17.43 -26.54 3.75
N GLY A 295 -18.39 -25.82 3.15
CA GLY A 295 -19.77 -25.74 3.65
C GLY A 295 -20.04 -24.65 4.67
N SER A 296 -19.01 -23.97 5.19
CA SER A 296 -19.19 -22.95 6.24
C SER A 296 -19.64 -21.58 5.70
N PHE A 297 -19.66 -21.41 4.38
CA PHE A 297 -20.02 -20.15 3.72
C PHE A 297 -20.93 -20.40 2.52
N GLU A 298 -22.23 -20.34 2.76
CA GLU A 298 -23.27 -20.51 1.73
C GLU A 298 -23.39 -19.23 0.87
N LEU A 299 -23.48 -19.40 -0.45
CA LEU A 299 -23.62 -18.27 -1.37
C LEU A 299 -25.09 -17.99 -1.70
N ASP A 300 -25.48 -16.71 -1.61
CA ASP A 300 -26.80 -16.25 -2.03
C ASP A 300 -26.89 -16.19 -3.57
N ARG A 301 -27.25 -17.33 -4.17
CA ARG A 301 -27.37 -17.47 -5.62
C ARG A 301 -28.50 -16.63 -6.20
N GLU A 302 -29.62 -16.52 -5.49
CA GLU A 302 -30.77 -15.74 -5.99
C GLU A 302 -30.47 -14.25 -5.90
N GLY A 303 -29.81 -13.80 -4.83
CA GLY A 303 -29.27 -12.45 -4.72
C GLY A 303 -28.28 -12.12 -5.84
N ALA A 304 -27.33 -13.02 -6.13
CA ALA A 304 -26.38 -12.85 -7.23
C ALA A 304 -27.08 -12.72 -8.60
N LYS A 305 -28.08 -13.58 -8.88
CA LYS A 305 -28.88 -13.50 -10.10
C LYS A 305 -29.64 -12.18 -10.19
N ALA A 306 -30.31 -11.76 -9.13
CA ALA A 306 -31.06 -10.51 -9.09
C ALA A 306 -30.14 -9.29 -9.32
N ALA A 307 -28.95 -9.29 -8.73
CA ALA A 307 -27.98 -8.23 -8.91
C ALA A 307 -27.49 -8.16 -10.37
N VAL A 308 -27.07 -9.29 -10.96
CA VAL A 308 -26.60 -9.33 -12.35
C VAL A 308 -27.73 -9.02 -13.34
N GLN A 309 -28.99 -9.35 -13.01
CA GLN A 309 -30.15 -9.00 -13.82
C GLN A 309 -30.27 -7.48 -14.04
N THR A 310 -29.85 -6.65 -13.07
CA THR A 310 -29.83 -5.18 -13.26
C THR A 310 -28.94 -4.73 -14.42
N ILE A 311 -27.85 -5.45 -14.68
CA ILE A 311 -26.96 -5.21 -15.82
C ILE A 311 -27.60 -5.71 -17.11
N ALA A 312 -28.20 -6.90 -17.07
CA ALA A 312 -28.91 -7.48 -18.20
C ALA A 312 -30.04 -6.57 -18.71
N ASP A 313 -30.84 -6.06 -17.78
CA ASP A 313 -31.94 -5.13 -18.06
C ASP A 313 -31.44 -3.80 -18.64
N ALA A 314 -30.36 -3.24 -18.09
CA ALA A 314 -29.77 -2.00 -18.56
C ALA A 314 -29.21 -2.10 -20.00
N LEU A 315 -28.73 -3.29 -20.40
CA LEU A 315 -28.18 -3.55 -21.73
C LEU A 315 -29.20 -4.14 -22.71
N GLY A 316 -30.35 -4.63 -22.22
CA GLY A 316 -31.35 -5.32 -23.03
C GLY A 316 -30.90 -6.71 -23.52
N ILE A 317 -30.12 -7.43 -22.71
CA ILE A 317 -29.57 -8.77 -23.02
C ILE A 317 -30.01 -9.81 -21.98
N SER A 318 -29.70 -11.09 -22.20
CA SER A 318 -30.01 -12.13 -21.21
C SER A 318 -29.09 -12.09 -19.98
N LEU A 319 -29.56 -12.67 -18.87
CA LEU A 319 -28.79 -12.81 -17.62
C LEU A 319 -27.41 -13.46 -17.84
N MET A 320 -27.37 -14.54 -18.63
CA MET A 320 -26.13 -15.28 -18.88
C MET A 320 -25.15 -14.49 -19.75
N GLU A 321 -25.66 -13.73 -20.72
CA GLU A 321 -24.83 -12.83 -21.54
C GLU A 321 -24.27 -11.68 -20.70
N ALA A 322 -25.06 -11.10 -19.81
CA ALA A 322 -24.60 -10.06 -18.89
C ALA A 322 -23.52 -10.59 -17.93
N ALA A 323 -23.74 -11.74 -17.32
CA ALA A 323 -22.75 -12.39 -16.45
C ALA A 323 -21.45 -12.68 -17.22
N ARG A 324 -21.56 -13.21 -18.44
CA ARG A 324 -20.39 -13.47 -19.29
C ARG A 324 -19.64 -12.18 -19.65
N GLY A 325 -20.36 -11.11 -20.01
CA GLY A 325 -19.79 -9.80 -20.32
C GLY A 325 -19.00 -9.19 -19.14
N ILE A 326 -19.48 -9.36 -17.91
CA ILE A 326 -18.74 -8.94 -16.71
C ILE A 326 -17.40 -9.68 -16.61
N ILE A 327 -17.40 -11.00 -16.82
CA ILE A 327 -16.19 -11.81 -16.80
C ILE A 327 -15.23 -11.46 -17.95
N ASP A 328 -15.75 -11.21 -19.15
CA ASP A 328 -14.91 -10.84 -20.30
C ASP A 328 -14.20 -9.50 -20.08
N ILE A 329 -14.90 -8.50 -19.51
CA ILE A 329 -14.29 -7.19 -19.22
C ILE A 329 -13.22 -7.30 -18.12
N VAL A 330 -13.50 -8.00 -17.02
CA VAL A 330 -12.50 -8.12 -15.94
C VAL A 330 -11.27 -8.90 -16.41
N ASN A 331 -11.45 -9.92 -17.25
CA ASN A 331 -10.35 -10.67 -17.86
C ASN A 331 -9.54 -9.82 -18.83
N GLU A 332 -10.18 -8.98 -19.65
CA GLU A 332 -9.45 -8.05 -20.53
C GLU A 332 -8.64 -7.03 -19.72
N ASN A 333 -9.18 -6.52 -18.61
CA ASN A 333 -8.45 -5.64 -17.69
C ASN A 333 -7.21 -6.33 -17.10
N MET A 334 -7.35 -7.57 -16.64
CA MET A 334 -6.23 -8.38 -16.13
C MET A 334 -5.21 -8.73 -17.23
N PHE A 335 -5.68 -9.07 -18.42
CA PHE A 335 -4.84 -9.34 -19.58
C PHE A 335 -4.04 -8.10 -20.01
N GLY A 336 -4.66 -6.92 -19.99
CA GLY A 336 -3.99 -5.65 -20.22
C GLY A 336 -2.85 -5.39 -19.24
N ALA A 337 -3.02 -5.79 -17.96
CA ALA A 337 -1.97 -5.71 -16.94
C ALA A 337 -0.77 -6.60 -17.27
N LEU A 338 -1.04 -7.88 -17.58
CA LEU A 338 -0.01 -8.85 -17.97
C LEU A 338 0.73 -8.42 -19.23
N ARG A 339 0.00 -7.91 -20.23
CA ARG A 339 0.56 -7.39 -21.47
C ARG A 339 1.43 -6.17 -21.22
N MET A 340 1.00 -5.25 -20.36
CA MET A 340 1.79 -4.07 -20.01
C MET A 340 3.14 -4.47 -19.42
N ILE A 341 3.15 -5.39 -18.45
CA ILE A 341 4.38 -5.80 -17.77
C ILE A 341 5.27 -6.59 -18.71
N SER A 342 4.73 -7.55 -19.46
CA SER A 342 5.52 -8.32 -20.43
C SER A 342 6.14 -7.42 -21.49
N VAL A 343 5.36 -6.56 -22.16
CA VAL A 343 5.85 -5.72 -23.26
C VAL A 343 6.75 -4.57 -22.80
N GLN A 344 6.45 -3.91 -21.67
CA GLN A 344 7.29 -2.80 -21.19
C GLN A 344 8.65 -3.28 -20.66
N GLN A 345 8.74 -4.54 -20.25
CA GLN A 345 9.93 -5.08 -19.60
C GLN A 345 10.84 -5.88 -20.53
N GLY A 346 10.41 -6.14 -21.78
CA GLY A 346 11.20 -6.77 -22.84
C GLY A 346 10.61 -8.10 -23.28
#